data_AF-A0A164MEK7-F1
#
_entry.id   AF-A0A164MEK7-F1
#
_cell.length_a   1.000
_cell.length_b   1.000
_cell.length_c   1.000
_cell.angle_alpha   90.00
_cell.angle_beta   90.00
_cell.angle_gamma   90.00
#
_symmetry.space_group_name_H-M   'P 1'
#
loop_
_entity.id
_entity.type
_entity.pdbx_description
1 polymer ?
#
loop_
_entity_poly.entity_id
_entity_poly.type
_entity_poly.pdbx_seq_one_letter_code
_entity_poly.pdbx_strand_id
1 'polypeptide(L)'
;MTPDQARAKVDKLRAHAASVAGTPEAALFYAKADELAREHGLPLTEPAHPPRPTRARPASEPQSSTTTPTTRKATAMTNTTTKTKPSRKATDGTLRQAFSPRARAAFGRNTEPGTEITFYIVAIEEEPDLEYHTKAPKLDADGNERTIPILIIQTDGSTKPYGPGLRKLWVRTGVADALIGACLDAGVEQVAIGGTGRIRYDGLGEPPAPNFSAPKLYSAVYEPPDGQEVCR
;
A
#
# COMPACT_ATOMS: atom_id res chain seq x y z
N MET A 1 -0.44 -17.93 17.13
CA MET A 1 -1.60 -17.27 16.48
C MET A 1 -2.84 -18.05 16.84
N THR A 2 -3.87 -17.40 17.36
CA THR A 2 -5.13 -18.09 17.70
C THR A 2 -5.96 -18.37 16.44
N PRO A 3 -6.89 -19.34 16.46
CA PRO A 3 -7.79 -19.62 15.34
C PRO A 3 -8.59 -18.38 14.88
N ASP A 4 -8.96 -17.49 15.80
CA ASP A 4 -9.67 -16.24 15.46
C ASP A 4 -8.78 -15.24 14.73
N GLN A 5 -7.52 -15.10 15.17
CA GLN A 5 -6.52 -14.31 14.46
C GLN A 5 -6.21 -14.90 13.07
N ALA A 6 -6.24 -16.24 12.96
CA ALA A 6 -6.08 -16.93 11.70
C ALA A 6 -7.24 -16.60 10.75
N ARG A 7 -8.48 -16.68 11.23
CA ARG A 7 -9.68 -16.36 10.43
C ARG A 7 -9.65 -14.92 9.92
N ALA A 8 -9.36 -13.96 10.79
CA ALA A 8 -9.22 -12.55 10.39
C ALA A 8 -8.13 -12.34 9.31
N LYS A 9 -7.06 -13.14 9.32
CA LYS A 9 -6.03 -13.09 8.27
C LYS A 9 -6.46 -13.78 6.98
N VAL A 10 -7.17 -14.90 7.05
CA VAL A 10 -7.78 -15.55 5.87
C VAL A 10 -8.72 -14.58 5.16
N ASP A 11 -9.59 -13.90 5.92
CA ASP A 11 -10.56 -12.95 5.37
C ASP A 11 -9.87 -11.77 4.68
N LYS A 12 -8.82 -11.22 5.30
CA LYS A 12 -8.00 -10.15 4.71
C LYS A 12 -7.28 -10.61 3.44
N LEU A 13 -6.69 -11.80 3.42
CA LEU A 13 -6.01 -12.34 2.24
C LEU A 13 -6.98 -12.55 1.08
N ARG A 14 -8.18 -13.06 1.36
CA ARG A 14 -9.22 -13.26 0.35
C ARG A 14 -9.81 -11.95 -0.17
N ALA A 15 -10.04 -10.98 0.71
CA ALA A 15 -10.46 -9.63 0.32
C ALA A 15 -9.40 -8.96 -0.58
N HIS A 16 -8.13 -9.12 -0.26
CA HIS A 16 -7.04 -8.63 -1.09
C HIS A 16 -6.99 -9.35 -2.44
N ALA A 17 -7.09 -10.68 -2.45
CA ALA A 17 -7.14 -11.48 -3.68
C ALA A 17 -8.29 -11.07 -4.62
N ALA A 18 -9.46 -10.76 -4.05
CA ALA A 18 -10.61 -10.25 -4.79
C ALA A 18 -10.36 -8.84 -5.35
N SER A 19 -9.63 -7.99 -4.63
CA SER A 19 -9.30 -6.63 -5.07
C SER A 19 -8.30 -6.60 -6.26
N VAL A 20 -7.44 -7.60 -6.37
CA VAL A 20 -6.48 -7.77 -7.48
C VAL A 20 -6.91 -8.86 -8.46
N ALA A 21 -8.21 -9.19 -8.52
CA ALA A 21 -8.74 -10.24 -9.36
C ALA A 21 -8.31 -10.09 -10.84
N GLY A 22 -7.95 -11.21 -11.47
CA GLY A 22 -7.44 -11.22 -12.85
C GLY A 22 -5.92 -11.03 -12.98
N THR A 23 -5.20 -10.83 -11.88
CA THR A 23 -3.73 -10.83 -11.84
C THR A 23 -3.18 -12.17 -11.34
N PRO A 24 -1.93 -12.54 -11.70
CA PRO A 24 -1.25 -13.70 -11.10
C PRO A 24 -1.05 -13.57 -9.58
N GLU A 25 -1.07 -12.33 -9.06
CA GLU A 25 -0.93 -12.04 -7.63
C GLU A 25 -2.17 -12.50 -6.84
N ALA A 26 -3.37 -12.38 -7.42
CA ALA A 26 -4.61 -12.88 -6.80
C ALA A 26 -4.53 -14.37 -6.45
N ALA A 27 -3.96 -15.19 -7.34
CA ALA A 27 -3.81 -16.62 -7.12
C ALA A 27 -2.89 -16.94 -5.93
N LEU A 28 -1.85 -16.12 -5.70
CA LEU A 28 -0.95 -16.27 -4.56
C LEU A 28 -1.66 -15.94 -3.24
N PHE A 29 -2.48 -14.89 -3.23
CA PHE A 29 -3.25 -14.53 -2.03
C PHE A 29 -4.31 -15.58 -1.68
N TYR A 30 -5.02 -16.12 -2.68
CA TYR A 30 -5.95 -17.23 -2.44
C TYR A 30 -5.24 -18.49 -1.94
N ALA A 31 -4.14 -18.90 -2.59
CA ALA A 31 -3.37 -20.06 -2.16
C ALA A 31 -2.86 -19.92 -0.72
N LYS A 32 -2.48 -18.71 -0.31
CA LYS A 32 -2.01 -18.46 1.06
C LYS A 32 -3.15 -18.43 2.08
N ALA A 33 -4.31 -17.89 1.71
CA ALA A 33 -5.51 -17.95 2.54
C ALA A 33 -5.90 -19.42 2.82
N ASP A 34 -5.81 -20.28 1.81
CA ASP A 34 -6.16 -21.69 1.94
C ASP A 34 -5.11 -22.49 2.73
N GLU A 35 -3.82 -22.15 2.61
CA GLU A 35 -2.76 -22.71 3.45
C GLU A 35 -2.99 -22.36 4.93
N LEU A 36 -3.27 -21.09 5.21
CA LEU A 36 -3.47 -20.59 6.58
C LEU A 36 -4.77 -21.13 7.19
N ALA A 37 -5.81 -21.32 6.37
CA ALA A 37 -7.03 -22.01 6.81
C ALA A 37 -6.76 -23.48 7.16
N ARG A 38 -5.96 -24.19 6.35
CA ARG A 38 -5.61 -25.60 6.59
C ARG A 38 -4.75 -25.78 7.85
N GLU A 39 -3.76 -24.91 8.07
CA GLU A 39 -2.88 -24.94 9.24
C GLU A 39 -3.64 -24.73 10.57
N HIS A 40 -4.74 -23.97 10.52
CA HIS A 40 -5.53 -23.63 11.71
C HIS A 40 -6.89 -24.34 11.78
N GLY A 41 -7.12 -25.36 10.95
CA GLY A 41 -8.35 -26.15 10.96
C GLY A 41 -9.62 -25.35 10.62
N LEU A 42 -9.48 -24.25 9.87
CA LEU A 42 -10.60 -23.41 9.45
C LEU A 42 -11.27 -23.99 8.19
N PRO A 43 -12.59 -23.82 8.04
CA PRO A 43 -13.29 -24.27 6.84
C PRO A 43 -12.77 -23.51 5.61
N LEU A 44 -12.39 -24.25 4.58
CA LEU A 44 -12.10 -23.69 3.27
C LEU A 44 -13.43 -23.32 2.62
N THR A 45 -13.83 -22.06 2.67
CA THR A 45 -14.97 -21.62 1.86
C THR A 45 -14.51 -21.66 0.41
N GLU A 46 -15.04 -22.56 -0.41
CA GLU A 46 -14.78 -22.53 -1.85
C GLU A 46 -15.20 -21.16 -2.40
N PRO A 47 -14.44 -20.56 -3.33
CA PRO A 47 -14.89 -19.35 -4.00
C PRO A 47 -16.21 -19.68 -4.69
N ALA A 48 -17.27 -18.93 -4.35
CA ALA A 48 -18.50 -18.93 -5.12
C ALA A 48 -18.12 -18.74 -6.59
N HIS A 49 -18.39 -19.76 -7.39
CA HIS A 49 -18.13 -19.76 -8.84
C HIS A 49 -18.68 -18.44 -9.40
N PRO A 50 -17.88 -17.59 -10.06
CA PRO A 50 -18.45 -16.49 -10.83
C PRO A 50 -19.40 -17.12 -11.87
N PRO A 51 -20.58 -16.53 -12.13
CA PRO A 51 -21.51 -17.09 -13.09
C PRO A 51 -20.79 -17.27 -14.43
N ARG A 52 -20.76 -18.53 -14.88
CA ARG A 52 -20.23 -18.93 -16.17
C ARG A 52 -20.89 -18.04 -17.24
N PRO A 53 -20.13 -17.35 -18.11
CA PRO A 53 -20.75 -16.60 -19.18
C PRO A 53 -21.53 -17.59 -20.05
N THR A 54 -22.85 -17.38 -20.13
CA THR A 54 -23.76 -18.09 -21.03
C THR A 54 -23.29 -17.83 -22.46
N ARG A 55 -22.43 -18.71 -22.99
CA ARG A 55 -22.12 -18.75 -24.41
C ARG A 55 -23.41 -19.19 -25.12
N ALA A 56 -24.10 -18.23 -25.71
CA ALA A 56 -25.21 -18.47 -26.60
C ALA A 56 -24.80 -19.51 -27.66
N ARG A 57 -25.55 -20.60 -27.69
CA ARG A 57 -25.48 -21.66 -28.69
C ARG A 57 -26.31 -21.22 -29.90
N PRO A 58 -25.77 -21.23 -31.12
CA PRO A 58 -26.56 -21.57 -32.28
C PRO A 58 -26.36 -23.07 -32.53
N ALA A 59 -27.47 -23.80 -32.55
CA ALA A 59 -27.54 -25.13 -33.11
C ALA A 59 -27.58 -25.01 -34.63
N SER A 60 -26.77 -25.81 -35.35
CA SER A 60 -27.12 -26.51 -36.60
C SER A 60 -25.88 -27.26 -37.13
N GLU A 61 -25.93 -28.57 -36.92
CA GLU A 61 -25.51 -29.75 -37.71
C GLU A 61 -24.79 -29.67 -39.09
N PRO A 62 -24.25 -30.81 -39.61
CA PRO A 62 -22.87 -30.95 -40.11
C PRO A 62 -22.77 -31.06 -41.64
N GLN A 63 -21.55 -30.94 -42.19
CA GLN A 63 -21.15 -31.69 -43.40
C GLN A 63 -19.63 -31.69 -43.65
N SER A 64 -19.12 -32.86 -44.05
CA SER A 64 -17.78 -33.16 -44.52
C SER A 64 -17.53 -32.68 -45.96
N SER A 65 -16.31 -32.25 -46.29
CA SER A 65 -15.55 -32.70 -47.48
C SER A 65 -14.21 -31.98 -47.67
N THR A 66 -13.35 -32.71 -48.36
CA THR A 66 -11.89 -32.64 -48.56
C THR A 66 -11.44 -31.57 -49.56
N THR A 67 -10.30 -30.90 -49.32
CA THR A 67 -9.20 -30.68 -50.31
C THR A 67 -8.00 -29.93 -49.71
N THR A 68 -6.80 -30.49 -49.88
CA THR A 68 -5.46 -29.96 -49.57
C THR A 68 -4.90 -29.18 -50.79
N PRO A 69 -3.66 -28.64 -50.79
CA PRO A 69 -2.92 -27.79 -49.83
C PRO A 69 -2.48 -26.45 -50.49
N THR A 70 -2.13 -25.41 -49.73
CA THR A 70 -1.12 -24.43 -50.18
C THR A 70 -0.32 -23.87 -49.01
N THR A 71 0.99 -24.06 -49.16
CA THR A 71 2.14 -23.62 -48.40
C THR A 71 2.07 -22.20 -47.83
N ARG A 72 2.18 -22.08 -46.49
CA ARG A 72 2.85 -20.93 -45.85
C ARG A 72 3.69 -21.38 -44.66
N LYS A 73 4.90 -20.82 -44.64
CA LYS A 73 6.03 -21.07 -43.76
C LYS A 73 5.64 -21.18 -42.29
N ALA A 74 6.01 -22.30 -41.68
CA ALA A 74 6.05 -22.45 -40.23
C ALA A 74 7.24 -21.64 -39.69
N THR A 75 6.97 -20.48 -39.08
CA THR A 75 7.90 -19.87 -38.15
C THR A 75 7.75 -20.63 -36.84
N ALA A 76 8.74 -21.46 -36.52
CA ALA A 76 8.84 -22.18 -35.26
C ALA A 76 8.78 -21.18 -34.10
N MET A 77 7.67 -21.15 -33.37
CA MET A 77 7.65 -20.56 -32.04
C MET A 77 8.36 -21.53 -31.10
N THR A 78 9.53 -21.12 -30.63
CA THR A 78 10.27 -21.74 -29.55
C THR A 78 9.38 -21.86 -28.31
N ASN A 79 9.04 -23.09 -27.93
CA ASN A 79 8.48 -23.40 -26.62
C ASN A 79 9.48 -22.95 -25.56
N THR A 80 9.25 -21.76 -24.99
CA THR A 80 9.99 -21.32 -23.80
C THR A 80 9.39 -22.03 -22.62
N THR A 81 9.93 -23.22 -22.31
CA THR A 81 9.71 -23.93 -21.05
C THR A 81 10.06 -22.98 -19.91
N THR A 82 9.04 -22.35 -19.32
CA THR A 82 9.23 -21.51 -18.14
C THR A 82 9.54 -22.46 -16.99
N LYS A 83 10.82 -22.60 -16.67
CA LYS A 83 11.32 -23.38 -15.54
C LYS A 83 10.79 -22.73 -14.26
N THR A 84 9.65 -23.21 -13.75
CA THR A 84 9.06 -22.77 -12.49
C THR A 84 10.09 -23.00 -11.38
N LYS A 85 10.75 -21.93 -10.93
CA LYS A 85 11.59 -21.98 -9.73
C LYS A 85 10.71 -22.45 -8.56
N PRO A 86 11.17 -23.40 -7.74
CA PRO A 86 10.41 -23.82 -6.57
C PRO A 86 10.15 -22.61 -5.68
N SER A 87 8.87 -22.46 -5.30
CA SER A 87 8.38 -21.42 -4.42
C SER A 87 9.17 -21.44 -3.12
N ARG A 88 10.00 -20.43 -2.88
CA ARG A 88 10.63 -20.24 -1.57
C ARG A 88 9.51 -19.90 -0.59
N LYS A 89 9.46 -20.60 0.54
CA LYS A 89 8.54 -20.26 1.63
C LYS A 89 8.73 -18.78 1.97
N ALA A 90 7.63 -18.03 1.94
CA ALA A 90 7.60 -16.63 2.37
C ALA A 90 8.08 -16.56 3.82
N THR A 91 9.22 -15.92 4.06
CA THR A 91 9.75 -15.69 5.40
C THR A 91 8.92 -14.63 6.12
N ASP A 92 9.11 -14.47 7.43
CA ASP A 92 8.44 -13.42 8.22
C ASP A 92 8.70 -12.00 7.65
N GLY A 93 9.86 -11.80 7.00
CA GLY A 93 10.17 -10.59 6.23
C GLY A 93 9.31 -10.42 4.98
N THR A 94 8.91 -11.51 4.33
CA THR A 94 7.98 -11.48 3.18
C THR A 94 6.55 -11.17 3.63
N LEU A 95 6.17 -11.60 4.85
CA LEU A 95 4.89 -11.24 5.48
C LEU A 95 4.87 -9.76 5.87
N ARG A 96 5.90 -9.24 6.55
CA ARG A 96 6.04 -7.80 6.80
C ARG A 96 6.00 -6.97 5.51
N GLN A 97 6.63 -7.44 4.44
CA GLN A 97 6.64 -6.75 3.15
C GLN A 97 5.30 -6.84 2.37
N ALA A 98 4.44 -7.79 2.72
CA ALA A 98 3.08 -7.90 2.19
C ALA A 98 2.05 -7.09 3.01
N PHE A 99 2.31 -6.87 4.31
CA PHE A 99 1.46 -6.09 5.22
C PHE A 99 1.91 -4.64 5.42
N SER A 100 3.17 -4.32 5.16
CA SER A 100 3.61 -2.95 4.87
C SER A 100 3.44 -2.75 3.38
N PRO A 101 2.36 -2.09 2.92
CA PRO A 101 2.24 -1.74 1.52
C PRO A 101 3.54 -1.03 1.12
N ARG A 102 4.00 -1.25 -0.12
CA ARG A 102 5.01 -0.37 -0.75
C ARG A 102 4.41 1.02 -1.00
N ALA A 103 3.76 1.59 0.02
CA ALA A 103 3.22 2.91 0.06
C ALA A 103 4.40 3.84 -0.21
N ARG A 104 4.36 4.44 -1.40
CA ARG A 104 5.40 5.37 -1.85
C ARG A 104 5.42 6.57 -0.92
N ALA A 105 6.52 7.29 -0.89
CA ALA A 105 6.55 8.57 -0.21
C ALA A 105 5.48 9.51 -0.77
N ALA A 106 4.76 10.21 0.11
CA ALA A 106 3.85 11.28 -0.28
C ALA A 106 4.63 12.36 -1.04
N PHE A 107 5.78 12.78 -0.49
CA PHE A 107 6.71 13.69 -1.14
C PHE A 107 8.05 13.00 -1.37
N GLY A 108 8.46 12.94 -2.64
CA GLY A 108 9.73 12.34 -3.05
C GLY A 108 10.88 13.34 -3.05
N ARG A 109 12.04 12.86 -3.53
CA ARG A 109 13.22 13.72 -3.74
C ARG A 109 12.96 14.80 -4.79
N ASN A 110 12.20 14.47 -5.82
CA ASN A 110 11.95 15.31 -7.00
C ASN A 110 10.57 15.97 -6.97
N THR A 111 9.93 16.06 -5.80
CA THR A 111 8.67 16.80 -5.68
C THR A 111 8.95 18.28 -5.93
N GLU A 112 8.18 18.88 -6.85
CA GLU A 112 8.27 20.29 -7.18
C GLU A 112 7.51 21.16 -6.16
N PRO A 113 8.04 22.34 -5.81
CA PRO A 113 7.29 23.32 -5.02
C PRO A 113 5.92 23.61 -5.64
N GLY A 114 4.90 23.75 -4.80
CA GLY A 114 3.50 23.85 -5.20
C GLY A 114 2.76 22.52 -5.29
N THR A 115 3.45 21.38 -5.20
CA THR A 115 2.78 20.07 -5.16
C THR A 115 1.90 19.97 -3.92
N GLU A 116 0.60 19.75 -4.11
CA GLU A 116 -0.39 19.56 -3.06
C GLU A 116 -0.95 18.13 -3.09
N ILE A 117 -1.19 17.58 -1.90
CA ILE A 117 -1.77 16.25 -1.71
C ILE A 117 -2.92 16.37 -0.72
N THR A 118 -4.13 16.01 -1.18
CA THR A 118 -5.26 15.73 -0.29
C THR A 118 -5.11 14.33 0.28
N PHE A 119 -5.40 14.19 1.57
CA PHE A 119 -5.17 12.94 2.27
C PHE A 119 -6.30 12.57 3.24
N TYR A 120 -6.42 11.25 3.46
CA TYR A 120 -7.15 10.63 4.57
C TYR A 120 -6.17 9.76 5.37
N ILE A 121 -6.13 9.91 6.69
CA ILE A 121 -5.22 9.15 7.56
C ILE A 121 -5.80 7.77 7.84
N VAL A 122 -5.13 6.75 7.33
CA VAL A 122 -5.53 5.35 7.50
C VAL A 122 -4.92 4.74 8.76
N ALA A 123 -3.65 5.05 9.04
CA ALA A 123 -2.93 4.52 10.18
C ALA A 123 -1.79 5.47 10.55
N ILE A 124 -1.33 5.36 11.80
CA ILE A 124 -0.15 6.04 12.31
C ILE A 124 0.81 4.94 12.76
N GLU A 125 1.99 4.90 12.15
CA GLU A 125 3.08 3.98 12.48
C GLU A 125 4.25 4.77 13.06
N GLU A 126 5.16 4.08 13.74
CA GLU A 126 6.42 4.67 14.20
C GLU A 126 7.59 3.88 13.62
N GLU A 127 8.60 4.58 13.11
CA GLU A 127 9.86 3.98 12.67
C GLU A 127 11.04 4.67 13.37
N PRO A 128 12.16 3.96 13.63
CA PRO A 128 13.39 4.58 14.10
C PRO A 128 13.86 5.68 13.13
N ASP A 129 14.25 6.83 13.67
CA ASP A 129 14.87 7.90 12.90
C ASP A 129 16.28 7.49 12.51
N LEU A 130 16.47 7.05 11.27
CA LEU A 130 17.79 6.69 10.79
C LEU A 130 18.54 7.91 10.24
N GLU A 131 19.82 7.99 10.58
CA GLU A 131 20.76 8.92 9.95
C GLU A 131 20.94 8.57 8.47
N TYR A 132 20.92 9.58 7.60
CA TYR A 132 20.82 9.35 6.17
C TYR A 132 22.06 8.62 5.62
N HIS A 133 23.24 9.00 6.10
CA HIS A 133 24.53 8.49 5.63
C HIS A 133 24.90 7.15 6.28
N THR A 134 24.77 7.04 7.60
CA THR A 134 25.24 5.87 8.36
C THR A 134 24.19 4.79 8.53
N LYS A 135 22.91 5.10 8.28
CA LYS A 135 21.76 4.23 8.56
C LYS A 135 21.65 3.78 10.02
N ALA A 136 22.40 4.41 10.92
CA ALA A 136 22.30 4.18 12.34
C ALA A 136 21.06 4.89 12.90
N PRO A 137 20.41 4.35 13.94
CA PRO A 137 19.39 5.07 14.70
C PRO A 137 19.98 6.36 15.27
N LYS A 138 19.27 7.46 15.11
CA LYS A 138 19.55 8.70 15.82
C LYS A 138 19.14 8.54 17.26
N LEU A 139 19.98 9.04 18.15
CA LEU A 139 19.67 9.07 19.57
C LEU A 139 19.04 10.42 19.92
N ASP A 140 18.09 10.41 20.84
CA ASP A 140 17.57 11.62 21.47
C ASP A 140 18.55 12.17 22.52
N ALA A 141 18.16 13.25 23.21
CA ALA A 141 19.00 13.90 24.22
C ALA A 141 19.30 12.98 25.43
N ASP A 142 18.46 11.97 25.66
CA ASP A 142 18.55 11.00 26.75
C ASP A 142 19.31 9.73 26.33
N GLY A 143 19.74 9.64 25.06
CA GLY A 143 20.47 8.51 24.51
C GLY A 143 19.60 7.35 24.02
N ASN A 144 18.28 7.51 23.96
CA ASN A 144 17.36 6.50 23.42
C ASN A 144 17.21 6.64 21.90
N GLU A 145 16.85 5.55 21.22
CA GLU A 145 16.54 5.60 19.79
C GLU A 145 15.35 6.52 19.54
N ARG A 146 15.57 7.58 18.77
CA ARG A 146 14.53 8.52 18.38
C ARG A 146 13.58 7.82 17.41
N THR A 147 12.29 7.80 17.71
CA THR A 147 11.25 7.35 16.77
C THR A 147 10.62 8.53 16.05
N ILE A 148 10.09 8.27 14.86
CA ILE A 148 9.37 9.25 14.05
C ILE A 148 8.00 8.70 13.70
N PRO A 149 6.93 9.50 13.88
CA PRO A 149 5.62 9.13 13.40
C PRO A 149 5.54 9.18 11.88
N ILE A 150 4.88 8.17 11.31
CA ILE A 150 4.61 8.02 9.89
C ILE A 150 3.11 7.91 9.74
N LEU A 151 2.55 8.88 9.01
CA LEU A 151 1.15 8.80 8.62
C LEU A 151 1.06 7.94 7.37
N ILE A 152 0.28 6.86 7.47
CA ILE A 152 -0.15 6.08 6.33
C ILE A 152 -1.41 6.76 5.80
N ILE A 153 -1.29 7.40 4.65
CA ILE A 153 -2.33 8.22 4.07
C ILE A 153 -2.85 7.66 2.76
N GLN A 154 -4.12 7.92 2.49
CA GLN A 154 -4.76 7.64 1.23
C GLN A 154 -4.96 8.93 0.44
N THR A 155 -4.48 8.97 -0.81
CA THR A 155 -4.48 10.19 -1.64
C THR A 155 -5.42 10.10 -2.84
N ASP A 156 -6.10 8.96 -3.03
CA ASP A 156 -7.06 8.75 -4.13
C ASP A 156 -8.52 9.06 -3.74
N GLY A 157 -8.73 9.65 -2.55
CA GLY A 157 -10.05 9.94 -1.99
C GLY A 157 -10.76 8.74 -1.35
N SER A 158 -10.14 7.56 -1.36
CA SER A 158 -10.63 6.38 -0.64
C SER A 158 -10.35 6.50 0.87
N THR A 159 -11.11 5.75 1.68
CA THR A 159 -10.81 5.52 3.11
C THR A 159 -10.26 4.11 3.37
N LYS A 160 -10.11 3.31 2.31
CA LYS A 160 -9.66 1.92 2.41
C LYS A 160 -8.19 1.85 2.85
N PRO A 161 -7.83 0.91 3.73
CA PRO A 161 -6.46 0.77 4.24
C PRO A 161 -5.48 0.12 3.25
N TYR A 162 -5.83 0.11 1.97
CA TYR A 162 -5.08 -0.48 0.86
C TYR A 162 -5.48 0.22 -0.44
N GLY A 163 -4.61 0.16 -1.43
CA GLY A 163 -4.88 0.71 -2.76
C GLY A 163 -3.70 1.47 -3.37
N PRO A 164 -3.85 1.94 -4.62
CA PRO A 164 -2.77 2.59 -5.36
C PRO A 164 -2.43 4.00 -4.85
N GLY A 165 -3.38 4.70 -4.22
CA GLY A 165 -3.17 6.01 -3.62
C GLY A 165 -2.50 5.98 -2.24
N LEU A 166 -2.19 4.80 -1.71
CA LEU A 166 -1.60 4.70 -0.38
C LEU A 166 -0.16 5.26 -0.39
N ARG A 167 0.14 6.15 0.54
CA ARG A 167 1.42 6.84 0.68
C ARG A 167 1.88 6.88 2.13
N LYS A 168 3.20 6.93 2.32
CA LYS A 168 3.83 7.22 3.62
C LYS A 168 4.18 8.71 3.68
N LEU A 169 3.74 9.38 4.73
CA LEU A 169 4.14 10.73 5.07
C LEU A 169 4.94 10.66 6.38
N TRP A 170 6.27 10.79 6.26
CA TRP A 170 7.14 10.89 7.44
C TRP A 170 6.99 12.28 8.05
N VAL A 171 6.60 12.33 9.32
CA VAL A 171 6.40 13.58 10.05
C VAL A 171 7.75 14.04 10.61
N ARG A 172 8.52 14.72 9.76
CA ARG A 172 9.84 15.27 10.07
C ARG A 172 9.87 16.76 9.83
N THR A 173 10.52 17.50 10.75
CA THR A 173 10.83 18.94 10.63
C THR A 173 9.66 19.73 10.03
N GLY A 174 9.78 20.24 8.80
CA GLY A 174 8.78 21.10 8.18
C GLY A 174 7.40 20.46 7.99
N VAL A 175 7.30 19.13 7.83
CA VAL A 175 6.00 18.45 7.82
C VAL A 175 5.39 18.45 9.23
N ALA A 176 6.21 18.25 10.27
CA ALA A 176 5.75 18.31 11.65
C ALA A 176 5.26 19.72 11.99
N ASP A 177 6.02 20.76 11.63
CA ASP A 177 5.66 22.16 11.88
C ASP A 177 4.33 22.51 11.18
N ALA A 178 4.16 22.09 9.92
CA ALA A 178 2.93 22.30 9.17
C ALA A 178 1.72 21.60 9.79
N LEU A 179 1.88 20.34 10.22
CA LEU A 179 0.80 19.58 10.85
C LEU A 179 0.45 20.10 12.24
N ILE A 180 1.43 20.55 13.04
CA ILE A 180 1.19 21.19 14.33
C ILE A 180 0.36 22.47 14.13
N GLY A 181 0.76 23.34 13.19
CA GLY A 181 -0.02 24.52 12.84
C GLY A 181 -1.45 24.18 12.43
N ALA A 182 -1.62 23.19 11.55
CA ALA A 182 -2.93 22.74 11.09
C ALA A 182 -3.80 22.14 12.22
N CYS A 183 -3.19 21.43 13.17
CA CYS A 183 -3.90 20.90 14.34
C CYS A 183 -4.35 22.03 15.28
N LEU A 184 -3.48 23.01 15.52
CA LEU A 184 -3.82 24.20 16.32
C LEU A 184 -4.98 24.98 15.70
N ASP A 185 -4.96 25.19 14.38
CA ASP A 185 -6.05 25.85 13.64
C ASP A 185 -7.36 25.05 13.73
N ALA A 186 -7.27 23.72 13.77
CA ALA A 186 -8.40 22.82 13.96
C ALA A 186 -8.84 22.65 15.43
N GLY A 187 -8.13 23.26 16.38
CA GLY A 187 -8.42 23.16 17.81
C GLY A 187 -8.15 21.77 18.40
N VAL A 188 -7.19 21.01 17.86
CA VAL A 188 -6.82 19.68 18.35
C VAL A 188 -5.32 19.59 18.65
N GLU A 189 -4.94 18.67 19.53
CA GLU A 189 -3.55 18.49 19.97
C GLU A 189 -2.68 17.80 18.93
N GLN A 190 -3.23 16.82 18.21
CA GLN A 190 -2.49 15.97 17.27
C GLN A 190 -3.39 15.40 16.20
N VAL A 191 -2.78 14.92 15.11
CA VAL A 191 -3.50 14.18 14.07
C VAL A 191 -3.98 12.82 14.59
N ALA A 192 -5.18 12.42 14.18
CA ALA A 192 -5.77 11.13 14.48
C ALA A 192 -6.11 10.33 13.22
N ILE A 193 -6.21 9.00 13.39
CA ILE A 193 -6.71 8.10 12.35
C ILE A 193 -8.14 8.50 11.99
N GLY A 194 -8.42 8.57 10.69
CA GLY A 194 -9.70 9.04 10.16
C GLY A 194 -9.72 10.52 9.81
N GLY A 195 -8.73 11.30 10.25
CA GLY A 195 -8.63 12.71 9.88
C GLY A 195 -8.33 12.92 8.39
N THR A 196 -8.85 14.00 7.85
CA THR A 196 -8.64 14.44 6.47
C THR A 196 -7.85 15.71 6.42
N GLY A 197 -7.31 16.04 5.24
CA GLY A 197 -6.59 17.29 5.11
C GLY A 197 -5.92 17.44 3.77
N ARG A 198 -5.16 18.52 3.66
CA ARG A 198 -4.29 18.81 2.52
C ARG A 198 -2.93 19.21 3.05
N ILE A 199 -1.89 18.76 2.37
CA ILE A 199 -0.51 19.19 2.62
C ILE A 199 0.12 19.60 1.30
N ARG A 200 0.78 20.75 1.31
CA ARG A 200 1.45 21.34 0.16
C ARG A 200 2.94 21.49 0.47
N TYR A 201 3.78 21.13 -0.49
CA TYR A 201 5.20 21.43 -0.44
C TYR A 201 5.42 22.84 -0.98
N ASP A 202 5.93 23.75 -0.15
CA ASP A 202 6.02 25.17 -0.49
C ASP A 202 7.35 25.55 -1.14
N GLY A 203 8.38 24.75 -0.89
CA GLY A 203 9.73 24.95 -1.42
C GLY A 203 10.80 24.79 -0.35
N LEU A 204 11.97 25.36 -0.62
CA LEU A 204 13.09 25.39 0.32
C LEU A 204 13.06 26.71 1.11
N GLY A 205 13.32 26.62 2.41
CA GLY A 205 13.51 27.77 3.29
C GLY A 205 14.95 28.28 3.28
N GLU A 206 15.24 29.21 4.18
CA GLU A 206 16.61 29.70 4.37
C GLU A 206 17.44 28.67 5.16
N PRO A 207 18.67 28.35 4.71
CA PRO A 207 19.55 27.47 5.47
C PRO A 207 19.93 28.16 6.81
N PRO A 208 19.92 27.43 7.93
CA PRO A 208 20.17 28.01 9.25
C PRO A 208 21.60 28.52 9.44
N ALA A 209 22.55 28.05 8.62
CA ALA A 209 23.94 28.47 8.61
C ALA A 209 24.61 28.12 7.27
N PRO A 210 25.78 28.76 6.96
CA PRO A 210 26.58 28.37 5.81
C PRO A 210 26.91 26.86 5.84
N ASN A 211 26.77 26.19 4.70
CA ASN A 211 26.94 24.74 4.50
C ASN A 211 25.85 23.83 5.09
N PHE A 212 24.77 24.38 5.64
CA PHE A 212 23.59 23.58 6.03
C PHE A 212 22.62 23.44 4.85
N SER A 213 21.94 22.29 4.79
CA SER A 213 20.87 22.09 3.81
C SER A 213 19.67 22.94 4.16
N ALA A 214 19.13 23.66 3.18
CA ALA A 214 17.88 24.40 3.32
C ALA A 214 16.73 23.45 3.72
N PRO A 215 15.95 23.78 4.75
CA PRO A 215 14.82 22.95 5.16
C PRO A 215 13.72 22.98 4.10
N LYS A 216 13.02 21.86 3.93
CA LYS A 216 11.80 21.83 3.12
C LYS A 216 10.65 22.42 3.92
N LEU A 217 9.97 23.39 3.33
CA LEU A 217 8.81 24.06 3.90
C LEU A 217 7.51 23.44 3.40
N TYR A 218 6.53 23.34 4.28
CA TYR A 218 5.22 22.77 3.99
C TYR A 218 4.13 23.64 4.60
N SER A 219 2.96 23.64 3.98
CA SER A 219 1.73 24.16 4.54
C SER A 219 0.70 23.04 4.60
N ALA A 220 -0.10 22.99 5.66
CA ALA A 220 -1.12 21.96 5.82
C ALA A 220 -2.44 22.55 6.32
N VAL A 221 -3.53 21.87 5.97
CA VAL A 221 -4.86 22.06 6.54
C VAL A 221 -5.31 20.70 7.03
N TYR A 222 -5.85 20.64 8.24
CA TYR A 222 -6.28 19.41 8.87
C TYR A 222 -7.72 19.52 9.33
N GLU A 223 -8.46 18.44 9.12
CA GLU A 223 -9.82 18.24 9.59
C GLU A 223 -9.82 16.98 10.46
N PRO A 224 -10.09 17.09 11.76
CA PRO A 224 -10.14 15.94 12.65
C PRO A 224 -11.34 15.04 12.30
N PRO A 225 -11.24 13.72 12.54
CA PRO A 225 -12.37 12.82 12.42
C PRO A 225 -13.47 13.16 13.44
N ASP A 226 -14.69 12.75 13.13
CA ASP A 226 -15.82 12.86 14.05
C ASP A 226 -15.50 12.21 15.41
N GLY A 227 -15.67 12.97 16.48
CA GLY A 227 -15.46 12.49 17.85
C GLY A 227 -14.03 12.61 18.40
N GLN A 228 -13.10 13.25 17.67
CA GLN A 228 -11.84 13.66 18.28
C GLN A 228 -12.08 14.78 19.30
N GLU A 229 -11.46 14.66 20.48
CA GLU A 229 -11.51 15.72 21.50
C GLU A 229 -10.80 16.97 20.98
N VAL A 230 -11.53 18.08 20.97
CA VAL A 230 -10.99 19.42 20.74
C VAL A 230 -10.40 19.94 22.04
N CYS A 231 -9.19 20.47 21.98
CA CYS A 231 -8.54 21.13 23.11
C CYS A 231 -9.38 22.37 23.46
N ARG A 232 -9.97 22.37 24.66
CA ARG A 232 -10.78 23.47 25.21
C ARG A 232 -10.01 24.28 26.23
#